data_AF-A0A7L2RYS7-F1
#
_entry.id   AF-A0A7L2RYS7-F1
#
_cell.length_a   1.000
_cell.length_b   1.000
_cell.length_c   1.000
_cell.angle_alpha   90.00
_cell.angle_beta   90.00
_cell.angle_gamma   90.00
#
_symmetry.space_group_name_H-M   'P 1'
#
loop_
_entity.id
_entity.type
_entity.pdbx_description
1 polymer ?
#
loop_
_entity_poly.entity_id
_entity_poly.type
_entity_poly.pdbx_seq_one_letter_code
_entity_poly.pdbx_strand_id
1 'polypeptide(L)' 'VQHREVQGHESPTFLGYFKSGIKYKAGGVASGFRHVVPNEVTVQRLLQVKGRRTVRATEVPVTWDSFNTGDCFILDLGS' A
#
# COMPACT_ATOMS: atom_id res chain seq x y z
N VAL A 1 22.06 9.82 -13.52
CA VAL A 1 21.91 8.34 -13.45
C VAL A 1 20.43 8.02 -13.51
N GLN A 2 20.03 6.98 -14.25
CA GLN A 2 18.64 6.55 -14.37
C GLN A 2 18.45 5.20 -13.65
N HIS A 3 17.25 4.96 -13.11
CA HIS A 3 16.90 3.74 -12.38
C HIS A 3 15.57 3.19 -12.89
N ARG A 4 15.43 1.86 -12.95
CA ARG A 4 14.16 1.18 -13.21
C ARG A 4 13.72 0.50 -11.93
N GLU A 5 12.59 0.95 -11.40
CA GLU A 5 12.01 0.42 -10.17
C GLU A 5 10.79 -0.45 -10.51
N VAL A 6 10.71 -1.62 -9.90
CA VAL A 6 9.58 -2.55 -10.05
C VAL A 6 9.01 -2.84 -8.67
N GLN A 7 7.68 -2.88 -8.57
CA GLN A 7 6.97 -3.12 -7.31
C GLN A 7 7.53 -4.34 -6.56
N GLY A 8 7.87 -4.14 -5.28
CA GLY A 8 8.43 -5.16 -4.39
C GLY A 8 9.94 -5.41 -4.55
N HIS A 9 10.56 -4.89 -5.61
CA HIS A 9 11.97 -5.08 -5.95
C HIS A 9 12.69 -3.74 -6.14
N GLU A 10 12.22 -2.68 -5.47
CA GLU A 10 12.80 -1.36 -5.59
C GLU A 10 14.21 -1.27 -4.98
N SER A 11 15.03 -0.37 -5.54
CA SER A 11 16.38 -0.13 -5.07
C SER A 11 16.42 0.43 -3.64
N PRO A 12 17.47 0.13 -2.85
CA PRO A 12 17.64 0.73 -1.53
C PRO A 12 17.65 2.27 -1.55
N THR A 13 18.17 2.86 -2.62
CA THR A 13 18.17 4.32 -2.82
C THR A 13 16.74 4.84 -2.92
N PHE A 14 15.89 4.23 -3.74
CA PHE A 14 14.49 4.63 -3.89
C PHE A 14 13.71 4.43 -2.58
N LEU A 15 13.85 3.26 -1.95
CA LEU A 15 13.22 2.96 -0.67
C LEU A 15 13.66 3.94 0.43
N GLY A 16 14.89 4.43 0.35
CA GLY A 16 15.46 5.40 1.27
C GLY A 16 14.73 6.75 1.30
N TYR A 17 13.98 7.11 0.26
CA TYR A 17 13.22 8.36 0.21
C TYR A 17 11.94 8.32 1.08
N PHE A 18 11.37 7.13 1.30
CA PHE A 18 10.10 6.96 2.00
C PHE A 18 10.31 6.35 3.39
N LYS A 19 10.70 7.19 4.37
CA LYS A 19 11.04 6.72 5.73
C LYS A 19 9.90 6.03 6.45
N SER A 20 8.65 6.42 6.17
CA SER A 20 7.45 5.78 6.74
C SER A 20 7.01 4.52 5.98
N GLY A 21 7.77 4.08 4.98
CA GLY A 21 7.42 2.96 4.12
C GLY A 21 6.58 3.35 2.90
N ILE A 22 6.22 2.35 2.11
CA ILE A 22 5.50 2.51 0.83
C ILE A 22 4.12 1.85 0.95
N LYS A 23 3.11 2.52 0.38
CA LYS A 23 1.73 2.01 0.26
C LYS A 23 1.44 1.65 -1.18
N TYR A 24 1.17 0.37 -1.47
CA TYR A 24 0.63 -0.06 -2.76
C TYR A 24 -0.89 -0.09 -2.68
N LYS A 25 -1.53 0.73 -3.52
CA LYS A 25 -2.98 0.85 -3.58
C LYS A 25 -3.49 0.04 -4.76
N ALA A 26 -4.62 -0.63 -4.58
CA ALA A 26 -5.26 -1.39 -5.65
C ALA A 26 -5.87 -0.43 -6.70
N GLY A 27 -5.85 -0.84 -7.97
CA GLY A 27 -6.36 -0.05 -9.09
C GLY A 27 -5.31 0.87 -9.73
N GLY A 28 -5.78 1.86 -10.47
CA GLY A 28 -4.94 2.80 -11.23
C GLY A 28 -5.77 3.62 -12.20
N VAL A 29 -5.15 4.18 -13.23
CA VAL A 29 -5.84 5.01 -14.23
C VAL A 29 -7.00 4.26 -14.89
N ALA A 30 -6.80 3.00 -15.24
CA ALA A 30 -7.83 2.16 -15.86
C ALA A 30 -9.07 1.95 -14.97
N SER A 31 -8.89 1.94 -13.65
CA SER A 31 -9.99 1.81 -12.69
C SER A 31 -10.56 3.16 -12.25
N GLY A 32 -10.22 4.26 -12.93
CA GLY A 32 -10.65 5.62 -12.58
C GLY A 32 -10.01 6.17 -11.30
N PHE A 33 -8.96 5.51 -10.78
CA PHE A 33 -8.30 5.93 -9.55
C PHE A 33 -7.58 7.27 -9.75
N ARG A 34 -7.89 8.25 -8.90
CA ARG A 34 -7.18 9.54 -8.84
C ARG A 34 -6.50 9.68 -7.48
N HIS A 35 -5.31 10.28 -7.47
CA HIS A 35 -4.60 10.57 -6.22
C HIS A 35 -5.35 11.60 -5.36
N VAL A 36 -5.99 12.57 -6.01
CA VAL A 36 -6.87 13.55 -5.35
C VAL A 36 -8.23 12.91 -5.13
N VAL A 37 -8.55 12.66 -3.86
CA VAL A 37 -9.86 12.17 -3.43
C VAL A 37 -10.65 13.38 -2.90
N PRO A 38 -11.91 13.60 -3.32
CA PRO A 38 -12.78 14.62 -2.71
C PRO A 38 -12.95 14.36 -1.20
N ASN A 39 -13.22 15.41 -0.43
CA ASN A 39 -13.19 15.40 1.05
C ASN A 39 -14.06 14.34 1.75
N GLU A 40 -14.98 13.67 1.04
CA GLU A 40 -15.89 12.67 1.58
C GLU A 40 -16.00 11.47 0.64
N VAL A 41 -15.06 10.53 0.74
CA VAL A 41 -15.23 9.20 0.13
C VAL A 41 -15.30 8.19 1.25
N THR A 42 -16.34 7.36 1.24
CA THR A 42 -16.44 6.17 2.09
C THR A 42 -15.21 5.30 1.82
N VAL A 43 -14.23 5.33 2.71
CA VAL A 43 -13.03 4.50 2.60
C VAL A 43 -13.36 3.16 3.24
N GLN A 44 -13.19 2.07 2.48
CA GLN A 44 -13.23 0.72 3.03
C GLN A 44 -12.11 -0.08 2.36
N ARG A 45 -11.00 -0.27 3.08
CA ARG A 45 -9.84 -1.02 2.57
C ARG A 45 -9.09 -1.74 3.67
N LEU A 46 -8.43 -2.82 3.29
CA LEU A 46 -7.56 -3.60 4.15
C LEU A 46 -6.13 -3.50 3.64
N LEU A 47 -5.20 -3.13 4.52
CA LEU A 47 -3.77 -3.05 4.21
C LEU A 47 -3.03 -4.15 4.97
N GLN A 48 -2.33 -5.02 4.25
CA GLN A 48 -1.39 -5.97 4.81
C GLN A 48 -0.02 -5.31 4.95
N VAL A 49 0.50 -5.25 6.17
CA VAL A 49 1.77 -4.60 6.50
C VAL A 49 2.86 -5.65 6.68
N LYS A 50 3.89 -5.59 5.83
CA LYS A 50 5.03 -6.52 5.85
C LYS A 50 6.37 -5.79 5.79
N GLY A 51 7.40 -6.46 6.29
CA GLY A 51 8.80 -6.03 6.19
C GLY A 51 9.34 -5.41 7.48
N ARG A 52 10.58 -5.77 7.83
CA ARG A 52 11.26 -5.32 9.06
C ARG A 52 12.14 -4.09 8.86
N ARG A 53 12.85 -4.01 7.74
CA ARG A 53 13.75 -2.88 7.41
C ARG A 53 13.06 -1.84 6.53
N THR A 54 12.33 -2.31 5.52
CA THR A 54 11.49 -1.49 4.65
C THR A 54 10.06 -1.97 4.83
N VAL A 55 9.24 -1.15 5.47
CA VAL A 55 7.83 -1.45 5.69
C VAL A 55 7.06 -1.18 4.40
N ARG A 56 6.23 -2.13 4.00
CA ARG A 56 5.32 -2.03 2.86
C ARG A 56 3.91 -2.36 3.32
N ALA A 57 2.97 -1.53 2.94
CA ALA A 57 1.55 -1.75 3.16
C ALA A 57 0.86 -1.97 1.82
N THR A 58 0.34 -3.18 1.61
CA THR A 58 -0.31 -3.58 0.35
C THR A 58 -1.80 -3.67 0.56
N GLU A 59 -2.58 -3.00 -0.29
CA GLU A 59 -4.03 -3.13 -0.29
C GLU A 59 -4.45 -4.53 -0.76
N VAL A 60 -5.24 -5.21 0.06
CA VAL A 60 -5.73 -6.58 -0.13
C VAL A 60 -7.26 -6.61 -0.01
N PRO A 61 -7.93 -7.66 -0.53
CA PRO A 61 -9.38 -7.79 -0.39
C PRO A 61 -9.83 -7.73 1.07
N VAL A 62 -10.96 -7.06 1.35
CA VAL A 62 -11.53 -6.95 2.70
C VAL A 62 -12.29 -8.24 3.04
N THR A 63 -11.54 -9.31 3.29
CA THR A 63 -12.06 -10.66 3.62
C THR A 63 -11.14 -11.32 4.63
N TRP A 64 -11.65 -12.30 5.38
CA TRP A 64 -10.84 -13.08 6.33
C TRP A 64 -9.73 -13.89 5.64
N ASP A 65 -9.92 -14.28 4.38
CA ASP A 65 -8.93 -15.03 3.58
C ASP A 65 -7.63 -14.24 3.33
N SER A 66 -7.69 -12.90 3.43
CA SER A 66 -6.50 -12.05 3.33
C SER A 66 -5.61 -12.10 4.58
N PHE A 67 -6.14 -12.53 5.73
CA PHE A 67 -5.45 -12.50 7.01
C PHE A 67 -4.54 -13.71 7.21
N ASN A 68 -3.52 -13.52 8.04
CA ASN A 68 -2.70 -14.60 8.57
C ASN A 68 -2.16 -14.22 9.95
N THR A 69 -1.59 -15.18 10.67
CA THR A 69 -1.10 -15.00 12.05
C THR A 69 0.28 -14.36 12.15
N GLY A 70 0.99 -14.16 11.04
CA GLY A 70 2.38 -13.69 11.03
C GLY A 70 2.57 -12.21 10.65
N ASP A 71 1.55 -11.59 10.05
CA ASP A 71 1.61 -10.21 9.57
C ASP A 71 0.69 -9.27 10.39
N CYS A 72 0.92 -7.97 10.24
CA CYS A 72 0.03 -6.93 10.77
C CYS A 72 -0.94 -6.45 9.69
N PHE A 73 -2.15 -6.08 10.09
CA PHE A 73 -3.18 -5.59 9.18
C PHE A 73 -3.79 -4.28 9.68
N ILE A 74 -4.10 -3.37 8.76
CA ILE A 74 -4.81 -2.12 9.04
C ILE A 74 -6.12 -2.13 8.26
N LEU A 75 -7.24 -2.18 8.96
CA LEU A 75 -8.56 -1.96 8.40
C LEU A 75 -8.87 -0.46 8.47
N ASP A 76 -8.95 0.18 7.31
CA ASP A 76 -9.24 1.61 7.17
C ASP A 76 -10.67 1.78 6.67
N LEU A 77 -11.53 2.30 7.56
CA LEU A 77 -12.96 2.53 7.34
C LEU A 77 -13.30 4.01 7.15
N GLY A 78 -12.29 4.87 6.98
CA GLY A 78 -12.49 6.32 6.98
C GLY A 78 -12.74 6.88 8.37
N SER A 79 -13.47 7.99 8.44
CA SER A 79 -13.85 8.75 9.64
C SER A 79 -15.34 8.77 9.84
#